data_AF-A0A1V6BM64-F1
#
_entry.id   AF-A0A1V6BM64-F1
#
_cell.length_a   1.000
_cell.length_b   1.000
_cell.length_c   1.000
_cell.angle_alpha   90.00
_cell.angle_beta   90.00
_cell.angle_gamma   90.00
#
_symmetry.space_group_name_H-M   'P 1'
#
loop_
_entity.id
_entity.type
_entity.pdbx_description
1 polymer ?
#
loop_
_entity_poly.entity_id
_entity_poly.type
_entity_poly.pdbx_seq_one_letter_code
_entity_poly.pdbx_strand_id
1 'polypeptide(L)'
;MNTNHLTDENIQDIALKNLKEEQLPMHIKECTECKASLKAYQVMMNSMNEIRPESFSFDVSELVMQRIKVAEPESSSVWVYVLASALIIFVTGVLLFFMPVLKPFFELFHSPDSMYNLFVAVTGLCVFAFLMQDVLRQYKQKEKLLLQ
;
A
#
# COMPACT_ATOMS: atom_id res chain seq x y z
N MET A 1 46.05 -16.17 -15.62
CA MET A 1 45.70 -15.62 -14.29
C MET A 1 44.67 -14.54 -14.51
N ASN A 2 43.39 -14.88 -14.39
CA ASN A 2 42.30 -13.91 -14.47
C ASN A 2 41.98 -13.53 -13.03
N THR A 3 42.28 -12.29 -12.63
CA THR A 3 42.30 -11.86 -11.21
C THR A 3 40.92 -11.51 -10.66
N ASN A 4 39.85 -11.68 -11.46
CA ASN A 4 38.48 -11.47 -11.04
C ASN A 4 37.80 -12.81 -10.77
N HIS A 5 37.72 -13.17 -9.49
CA HIS A 5 36.97 -14.33 -9.01
C HIS A 5 35.50 -13.97 -8.76
N LEU A 6 34.63 -14.97 -8.79
CA LEU A 6 33.25 -14.79 -8.32
C LEU A 6 33.25 -14.47 -6.82
N THR A 7 32.30 -13.64 -6.40
CA THR A 7 32.03 -13.43 -4.98
C THR A 7 31.47 -14.70 -4.35
N ASP A 8 31.70 -14.88 -3.05
CA ASP A 8 31.19 -16.03 -2.31
C ASP A 8 29.67 -16.18 -2.41
N GLU A 9 28.92 -15.07 -2.37
CA GLU A 9 27.47 -15.04 -2.54
C GLU A 9 27.02 -15.68 -3.87
N ASN A 10 27.74 -15.37 -4.96
CA ASN A 10 27.45 -15.94 -6.28
C ASN A 10 27.77 -17.43 -6.32
N ILE A 11 28.87 -17.85 -5.70
CA ILE A 11 29.25 -19.27 -5.63
C ILE A 11 28.22 -20.05 -4.79
N GLN A 12 27.73 -19.47 -3.69
CA GLN A 12 26.72 -20.07 -2.83
C GLN A 12 25.36 -20.18 -3.52
N ASP A 13 24.91 -19.15 -4.26
CA ASP A 13 23.68 -19.20 -5.05
C ASP A 13 23.72 -20.31 -6.11
N ILE A 14 24.88 -20.51 -6.74
CA ILE A 14 25.11 -21.60 -7.69
C ILE A 14 25.07 -22.96 -6.97
N ALA A 15 25.67 -23.07 -5.78
CA ALA A 15 25.63 -24.30 -4.98
C ALA A 15 24.20 -24.67 -4.56
N LEU A 16 23.39 -23.69 -4.15
CA LEU A 16 21.99 -23.87 -3.74
C LEU A 16 21.11 -24.41 -4.88
N LYS A 17 21.37 -24.00 -6.12
CA LYS A 17 20.62 -24.43 -7.30
C LYS A 17 20.93 -25.88 -7.73
N ASN A 18 21.99 -26.50 -7.19
CA ASN A 18 22.40 -27.86 -7.55
C ASN A 18 22.45 -28.11 -9.07
N LEU A 19 23.03 -27.15 -9.82
CA LEU A 19 23.12 -27.21 -11.28
C LEU A 19 24.04 -28.35 -11.74
N LYS A 20 23.70 -28.96 -12.89
CA LYS A 20 24.58 -29.93 -13.57
C LYS A 20 25.81 -29.23 -14.16
N GLU A 21 26.89 -29.98 -14.39
CA GLU A 21 28.14 -29.42 -14.90
C GLU A 21 27.96 -28.71 -16.25
N GLU A 22 27.02 -29.14 -17.10
CA GLU A 22 26.74 -28.44 -18.37
C GLU A 22 26.19 -27.02 -18.14
N GLN A 23 25.42 -26.82 -17.07
CA GLN A 23 24.71 -25.57 -16.73
C GLN A 23 25.56 -24.60 -15.91
N LEU A 24 26.77 -25.00 -15.50
CA LEU A 24 27.66 -24.14 -14.75
C LEU A 24 28.15 -22.97 -15.61
N PRO A 25 28.27 -21.76 -15.04
CA PRO A 25 28.89 -20.63 -15.72
C PRO A 25 30.29 -20.99 -16.23
N MET A 26 30.63 -20.50 -17.43
CA MET A 26 31.93 -20.75 -18.07
C MET A 26 33.10 -20.43 -17.14
N HIS A 27 32.98 -19.37 -16.34
CA HIS A 27 33.98 -18.98 -15.36
C HIS A 27 34.33 -20.07 -14.34
N ILE A 28 33.34 -20.82 -13.84
CA ILE A 28 33.57 -21.92 -12.87
C ILE A 28 34.25 -23.12 -13.55
N LYS A 29 33.99 -23.33 -14.84
CA LYS A 29 34.63 -24.41 -15.61
C LYS A 29 36.12 -24.14 -15.81
N GLU A 30 36.50 -22.87 -15.96
CA GLU A 30 37.86 -22.44 -16.28
C GLU A 30 38.70 -22.02 -15.05
N CYS A 31 38.06 -21.55 -13.97
CA CYS A 31 38.74 -21.12 -12.76
C CYS A 31 38.82 -22.23 -11.72
N THR A 32 40.03 -22.72 -11.44
CA THR A 32 40.29 -23.79 -10.46
C THR A 32 39.92 -23.39 -9.04
N GLU A 33 40.13 -22.14 -8.66
CA GLU A 33 39.79 -21.63 -7.32
C GLU A 33 38.27 -21.58 -7.11
N CYS A 34 37.53 -20.97 -8.04
CA CYS A 34 36.07 -20.94 -7.93
C CYS A 34 35.45 -22.34 -8.00
N LYS A 35 36.05 -23.27 -8.77
CA LYS A 35 35.63 -24.69 -8.79
C LYS A 35 35.88 -25.38 -7.44
N ALA A 36 36.99 -25.10 -6.78
CA ALA A 36 37.30 -25.63 -5.46
C ALA A 36 36.32 -25.09 -4.39
N SER A 37 36.05 -23.79 -4.40
CA SER A 37 35.07 -23.17 -3.49
C SER A 37 33.67 -23.71 -3.69
N LEU A 38 33.20 -23.85 -4.94
CA LEU A 38 31.90 -24.47 -5.24
C LEU A 38 31.80 -25.89 -4.67
N LYS A 39 32.86 -26.69 -4.83
CA LYS A 39 32.90 -28.07 -4.30
C LYS A 39 32.83 -28.08 -2.77
N ALA A 40 33.49 -27.14 -2.09
CA ALA A 40 33.40 -27.01 -0.63
C ALA A 40 31.97 -26.72 -0.17
N TYR A 41 31.28 -25.77 -0.82
CA TYR A 41 29.86 -25.48 -0.54
C TYR A 41 28.95 -26.68 -0.80
N GLN A 42 29.18 -27.42 -1.89
CA GLN A 42 28.41 -28.65 -2.18
C GLN A 42 28.59 -29.72 -1.10
N VAL A 43 29.82 -29.91 -0.60
CA VAL A 43 30.09 -30.85 0.51
C VAL A 43 29.35 -30.43 1.77
N MET A 44 29.41 -29.14 2.13
CA MET A 44 28.70 -28.60 3.29
C MET A 44 27.18 -28.77 3.16
N MET A 45 26.62 -28.51 1.97
CA MET A 45 25.19 -28.66 1.73
C MET A 45 24.74 -30.12 1.84
N ASN A 46 25.55 -31.05 1.31
CA ASN A 46 25.30 -32.47 1.42
C ASN A 46 25.33 -32.94 2.88
N SER A 47 26.28 -32.46 3.69
CA SER A 47 26.32 -32.81 5.11
C SER A 47 25.13 -32.23 5.89
N MET A 48 24.60 -31.07 5.48
CA MET A 48 23.35 -30.54 6.07
C MET A 48 22.13 -31.39 5.69
N ASN A 49 22.07 -31.92 4.47
CA ASN A 49 20.97 -32.81 4.05
C ASN A 49 20.97 -34.16 4.78
N GLU A 50 22.12 -34.59 5.32
CA GLU A 50 22.23 -35.78 6.16
C GLU A 50 21.65 -35.58 7.57
N ILE A 51 21.46 -34.31 7.99
CA ILE A 51 20.81 -33.98 9.25
C ILE A 51 19.34 -34.37 9.12
N ARG A 52 18.95 -35.46 9.77
CA ARG A 52 17.55 -35.87 9.81
C ARG A 52 16.72 -34.76 10.46
N PRO A 53 15.66 -34.27 9.81
CA PRO A 53 14.77 -33.32 10.44
C PRO A 53 14.13 -33.97 11.67
N GLU A 54 14.05 -33.22 12.76
CA GLU A 54 13.30 -33.65 13.94
C GLU A 54 11.84 -33.84 13.56
N SER A 55 11.27 -34.99 13.92
CA SER A 55 9.84 -35.21 13.74
C SER A 55 9.08 -34.38 14.77
N PHE A 56 8.27 -33.43 14.30
CA PHE A 56 7.32 -32.75 15.16
C PHE A 56 6.21 -33.73 15.57
N SER A 57 5.75 -33.64 16.83
CA SER A 57 4.62 -34.44 17.33
C SER A 57 3.26 -33.97 16.80
N PHE A 58 3.24 -32.92 15.99
CA PHE A 58 2.06 -32.24 15.46
C PHE A 58 2.25 -31.94 13.96
N ASP A 59 1.14 -31.78 13.26
CA ASP A 59 1.15 -31.44 11.83
C ASP A 59 1.50 -29.95 11.64
N VAL A 60 2.78 -29.70 11.33
CA VAL A 60 3.29 -28.35 11.03
C VAL A 60 2.60 -27.79 9.79
N SER A 61 2.33 -28.62 8.78
CA SER A 61 1.69 -28.18 7.54
C SER A 61 0.28 -27.68 7.83
N GLU A 62 -0.49 -28.39 8.64
CA GLU A 62 -1.83 -27.97 9.05
C GLU A 62 -1.80 -26.63 9.81
N LEU A 63 -0.91 -26.50 10.81
CA LEU A 63 -0.79 -25.27 11.59
C LEU A 63 -0.38 -24.05 10.75
N VAL A 64 0.51 -24.25 9.77
CA VAL A 64 0.93 -23.19 8.85
C VAL A 64 -0.20 -22.83 7.90
N MET A 65 -0.93 -23.82 7.36
CA MET A 65 -2.06 -23.57 6.47
C MET A 65 -3.20 -22.81 7.16
N GLN A 66 -3.43 -23.05 8.45
CA GLN A 66 -4.38 -22.26 9.25
C GLN A 66 -3.94 -20.80 9.46
N ARG A 67 -2.63 -20.52 9.43
CA ARG A 67 -2.06 -19.18 9.59
C ARG A 67 -1.96 -18.40 8.29
N ILE A 68 -1.92 -19.09 7.15
CA ILE A 68 -2.01 -18.45 5.84
C ILE A 68 -3.44 -17.97 5.69
N LYS A 69 -3.65 -16.66 5.92
CA LYS A 69 -4.90 -16.00 5.53
C LYS A 69 -5.05 -16.18 4.03
N VAL A 70 -5.78 -17.22 3.61
CA VAL A 70 -6.33 -17.29 2.28
C VAL A 70 -7.16 -16.01 2.17
N ALA A 71 -6.73 -15.10 1.30
CA ALA A 71 -7.54 -13.93 1.00
C ALA A 71 -8.88 -14.49 0.52
N GLU A 72 -9.89 -14.42 1.39
CA GLU A 72 -11.25 -14.71 0.98
C GLU A 72 -11.52 -13.79 -0.21
N PRO A 73 -12.03 -14.32 -1.33
CA PRO A 73 -12.44 -13.46 -2.43
C PRO A 73 -13.40 -12.45 -1.81
N GLU A 74 -13.04 -11.17 -1.84
CA GLU A 74 -13.93 -10.11 -1.37
C GLU A 74 -15.24 -10.32 -2.12
N SER A 75 -16.25 -10.85 -1.42
CA SER A 75 -17.57 -10.93 -1.97
C SER A 75 -17.94 -9.48 -2.18
N SER A 76 -17.87 -9.01 -3.42
CA SER A 76 -18.33 -7.68 -3.81
C SER A 76 -19.84 -7.69 -3.59
N SER A 77 -20.21 -7.45 -2.33
CA SER A 77 -21.55 -7.63 -1.84
C SER A 77 -22.40 -6.68 -2.65
N VAL A 78 -23.41 -7.21 -3.32
CA VAL A 78 -24.38 -6.44 -4.13
C VAL A 78 -24.91 -5.23 -3.35
N TRP A 79 -24.93 -5.33 -2.01
CA TRP A 79 -25.19 -4.26 -1.07
C TRP A 79 -24.32 -3.00 -1.22
N VAL A 80 -23.05 -3.13 -1.59
CA VAL A 80 -22.17 -1.98 -1.82
C VAL A 80 -22.66 -1.18 -3.02
N TYR A 81 -23.10 -1.85 -4.09
CA TYR A 81 -23.67 -1.18 -5.26
C TYR A 81 -25.06 -0.59 -4.97
N VAL A 82 -25.88 -1.28 -4.18
CA VAL A 82 -27.18 -0.76 -3.72
C VAL A 82 -26.99 0.50 -2.85
N LEU A 83 -26.06 0.47 -1.90
CA LEU A 83 -25.76 1.62 -1.05
C LEU A 83 -25.18 2.79 -1.86
N ALA A 84 -24.26 2.51 -2.78
CA ALA A 84 -23.67 3.52 -3.64
C ALA A 84 -24.72 4.20 -4.54
N SER A 85 -25.61 3.41 -5.16
CA SER A 85 -26.69 3.95 -6.00
C SER A 85 -27.70 4.77 -5.19
N ALA A 86 -28.08 4.31 -4.00
CA ALA A 86 -28.96 5.06 -3.10
C ALA A 86 -28.32 6.40 -2.69
N LEU A 87 -27.02 6.41 -2.40
CA LEU A 87 -26.29 7.63 -2.03
C LEU A 87 -26.21 8.62 -3.19
N ILE A 88 -25.95 8.15 -4.40
CA ILE A 88 -25.94 9.00 -5.61
C ILE A 88 -27.31 9.64 -5.82
N ILE A 89 -28.39 8.85 -5.77
CA ILE A 89 -29.76 9.37 -5.94
C ILE A 89 -30.09 10.41 -4.86
N PHE A 90 -29.70 10.15 -3.62
CA PHE A 90 -29.93 11.09 -2.52
C PHE A 90 -29.17 12.40 -2.72
N VAL A 91 -27.88 12.35 -3.04
CA VAL A 91 -27.05 13.54 -3.29
C VAL A 91 -27.59 14.33 -4.49
N THR A 92 -27.92 13.66 -5.58
CA THR A 92 -28.50 14.31 -6.77
C THR A 92 -29.87 14.92 -6.45
N GLY A 93 -30.72 14.24 -5.69
CA GLY A 93 -32.03 14.75 -5.27
C GLY A 93 -31.92 15.99 -4.40
N VAL A 94 -31.02 15.97 -3.41
CA VAL A 94 -30.71 17.14 -2.57
C VAL A 94 -30.19 18.29 -3.44
N LEU A 95 -29.26 18.02 -4.35
CA LEU A 95 -28.66 19.06 -5.19
C LEU A 95 -29.68 19.70 -6.15
N LEU A 96 -30.60 18.91 -6.73
CA LEU A 96 -31.70 19.42 -7.54
C LEU A 96 -32.72 20.23 -6.72
N PHE A 97 -33.03 19.77 -5.50
CA PHE A 97 -33.95 20.48 -4.61
C PHE A 97 -33.41 21.83 -4.15
N PHE A 98 -32.10 21.90 -3.86
CA PHE A 98 -31.44 23.14 -3.48
C PHE A 98 -31.01 24.01 -4.69
N MET A 99 -31.07 23.49 -5.92
CA MET A 99 -30.74 24.24 -7.13
C MET A 99 -31.47 25.60 -7.26
N PRO A 100 -32.81 25.72 -7.06
CA PRO A 100 -33.48 27.02 -7.13
C PRO A 100 -33.04 28.00 -6.03
N VAL A 101 -32.58 27.51 -4.88
CA VAL A 101 -32.02 28.33 -3.80
C VAL A 101 -30.57 28.73 -4.09
N LEU A 102 -29.81 27.85 -4.75
CA LEU A 102 -28.41 28.08 -5.14
C LEU A 102 -28.26 29.00 -6.35
N LYS A 103 -29.23 29.01 -7.28
CA LYS A 103 -29.24 29.91 -8.45
C LYS A 103 -28.99 31.40 -8.10
N PRO A 104 -29.74 32.03 -7.19
CA PRO A 104 -29.51 33.42 -6.82
C PRO A 104 -28.16 33.63 -6.11
N PHE A 105 -27.67 32.64 -5.36
CA PHE A 105 -26.32 32.69 -4.79
C PHE A 105 -25.24 32.71 -5.88
N PHE A 106 -25.36 31.88 -6.92
CA PHE A 106 -24.41 31.85 -8.04
C PHE A 106 -24.53 33.10 -8.93
N GLU A 107 -25.73 33.62 -9.17
CA GLU A 107 -25.93 34.87 -9.92
C GLU A 107 -25.28 36.07 -9.22
N LEU A 108 -25.31 36.12 -7.88
CA LEU A 108 -24.65 37.15 -7.08
C LEU A 108 -23.12 37.14 -7.25
N PHE A 109 -22.54 35.98 -7.58
CA PHE A 109 -21.12 35.84 -7.92
C PHE A 109 -20.82 36.03 -9.42
N HIS A 110 -21.79 35.84 -10.32
CA HIS A 110 -21.57 35.87 -11.77
C HIS A 110 -21.71 37.29 -12.38
N SER A 111 -22.51 38.17 -11.78
CA SER A 111 -22.67 39.56 -12.24
C SER A 111 -22.12 40.54 -11.20
N PRO A 112 -20.83 40.92 -11.29
CA PRO A 112 -20.23 41.93 -10.42
C PRO A 112 -20.64 43.38 -10.76
N ASP A 113 -21.51 43.58 -11.75
CA ASP A 113 -21.82 44.92 -12.30
C ASP A 113 -22.62 45.83 -11.36
N SER A 114 -23.14 45.32 -10.24
CA SER A 114 -23.86 46.12 -9.23
C SER A 114 -23.05 46.24 -7.95
N MET A 115 -22.75 47.47 -7.52
CA MET A 115 -22.07 47.76 -6.24
C MET A 115 -22.75 47.08 -5.03
N TYR A 116 -24.05 46.82 -5.13
CA TYR A 116 -24.81 46.07 -4.14
C TYR A 116 -24.33 44.61 -4.00
N ASN A 117 -24.10 43.91 -5.11
CA ASN A 117 -23.63 42.52 -5.09
C ASN A 117 -22.21 42.42 -4.52
N LEU A 118 -21.34 43.38 -4.84
CA LEU A 118 -19.99 43.45 -4.30
C LEU A 118 -19.99 43.66 -2.77
N PHE A 119 -20.87 44.53 -2.27
CA PHE A 119 -21.02 44.76 -0.84
C PHE A 119 -21.54 43.50 -0.11
N VAL A 120 -22.53 42.81 -0.69
CA VAL A 120 -23.07 41.55 -0.14
C VAL A 120 -22.01 40.44 -0.17
N ALA A 121 -21.23 40.31 -1.25
CA ALA A 121 -20.17 39.32 -1.34
C ALA A 121 -19.04 39.55 -0.32
N VAL A 122 -18.60 40.81 -0.16
CA VAL A 122 -17.54 41.17 0.81
C VAL A 122 -18.00 40.93 2.25
N THR A 123 -19.22 41.37 2.60
CA THR A 123 -19.78 41.12 3.94
C THR A 123 -19.97 39.64 4.22
N GLY A 124 -20.46 38.87 3.24
CA GLY A 124 -20.55 37.42 3.33
C GLY A 124 -19.20 36.74 3.55
N LEU A 125 -18.16 37.17 2.81
CA LEU A 125 -16.81 36.64 2.95
C LEU A 125 -16.20 36.95 4.32
N CYS A 126 -16.42 38.16 4.85
CA CYS A 126 -15.99 38.53 6.19
C CYS A 126 -16.67 37.66 7.26
N VAL A 127 -18.00 37.49 7.19
CA VAL A 127 -18.73 36.64 8.14
C VAL A 127 -18.26 35.19 8.04
N PHE A 128 -18.06 34.67 6.83
CA PHE A 128 -17.55 33.32 6.61
C PHE A 128 -16.16 33.12 7.20
N ALA A 129 -15.24 34.07 6.99
CA ALA A 129 -13.89 34.02 7.56
C ALA A 129 -13.93 34.02 9.10
N PHE A 130 -14.80 34.85 9.71
CA PHE A 130 -15.00 34.87 11.16
C PHE A 130 -15.53 33.55 11.70
N LEU A 131 -16.55 32.97 11.06
CA LEU A 131 -17.12 31.69 11.47
C LEU A 131 -16.09 30.57 11.33
N MET A 132 -15.32 30.56 10.23
CA MET A 132 -14.31 29.54 10.01
C MET A 132 -13.18 29.63 11.05
N GLN A 133 -12.77 30.85 11.41
CA GLN A 133 -11.81 31.07 12.48
C GLN A 133 -12.35 30.60 13.84
N ASP A 134 -13.64 30.84 14.13
CA ASP A 134 -14.26 30.38 15.38
C ASP A 134 -14.32 28.85 15.46
N VAL A 135 -14.72 28.18 14.37
CA VAL A 135 -14.71 26.71 14.28
C VAL A 135 -13.31 26.15 14.50
N LEU A 136 -12.29 26.72 13.86
CA LEU A 136 -10.90 26.29 14.04
C LEU A 136 -10.42 26.51 15.48
N ARG A 137 -10.83 27.61 16.12
CA ARG A 137 -10.51 27.90 17.52
C ARG A 137 -11.17 26.89 18.45
N GLN A 138 -12.45 26.60 18.26
CA GLN A 138 -13.18 25.60 19.04
C GLN A 138 -12.57 24.20 18.87
N TYR A 139 -12.17 23.84 17.65
CA TYR A 139 -11.50 22.57 17.38
C TYR A 139 -10.19 22.43 18.20
N LYS A 140 -9.33 23.45 18.15
CA LYS A 140 -8.08 23.48 18.94
C LYS A 140 -8.31 23.45 20.45
N GLN A 141 -9.40 24.06 20.94
CA GLN A 141 -9.76 23.99 22.36
C GLN A 141 -10.19 22.60 22.78
N LYS A 142 -11.02 21.92 21.96
CA LYS A 142 -11.44 20.54 22.20
C LYS A 142 -10.26 19.57 22.16
N GLU A 143 -9.32 19.77 21.25
CA GLU A 143 -8.09 18.96 21.16
C GLU A 143 -7.24 19.07 22.45
N LYS A 144 -7.07 20.28 22.99
CA LYS A 144 -6.33 20.47 24.25
C LYS A 144 -7.02 19.83 25.46
N LEU A 145 -8.35 19.79 25.49
CA LEU A 145 -9.12 19.16 26.55
C LEU A 145 -9.11 17.62 26.51
N LEU A 146 -8.87 17.02 25.33
CA LEU A 146 -8.78 15.57 25.16
C LEU A 146 -7.36 15.01 25.37
N LEU A 147 -6.34 15.88 25.34
CA LEU A 147 -4.93 15.54 25.54
C LEU A 147 -4.45 15.76 26.99
N GLN A 148 -5.37 16.03 27.91
CA GLN A 148 -5.12 16.21 29.35
C GLN A 148 -5.78 15.08 30.14
#